data_AF-A0A2W0EZL6-F1
#
_entry.id   AF-A0A2W0EZL6-F1
#
_cell.length_a   1.000
_cell.length_b   1.000
_cell.length_c   1.000
_cell.angle_alpha   90.00
_cell.angle_beta   90.00
_cell.angle_gamma   90.00
#
_symmetry.space_group_name_H-M   'P 1'
#
loop_
_entity.id
_entity.type
_entity.pdbx_description
1 polymer ?
#
loop_
_entity_poly.entity_id
_entity_poly.type
_entity_poly.pdbx_seq_one_letter_code
_entity_poly.pdbx_strand_id
1 'polypeptide(L)' 'MLDLRQLDLNLLLAFDAIYQQRSVTRAAEVMCLSQPAMSNALRRLRDLCGDPL' A
#
# COMPACT_ATOMS: atom_id res chain seq x y z
N MET A 1 -16.02 10.50 -4.44
CA MET A 1 -14.97 11.22 -3.66
C MET A 1 -14.47 10.24 -2.61
N LEU A 2 -13.16 10.14 -2.40
CA LEU A 2 -12.56 9.20 -1.44
C LEU A 2 -12.99 9.60 -0.02
N ASP A 3 -13.70 8.72 0.70
CA ASP A 3 -14.07 8.96 2.10
C ASP A 3 -12.93 8.51 3.02
N LEU A 4 -12.18 9.49 3.54
CA LEU A 4 -11.05 9.26 4.44
C LEU A 4 -11.44 8.55 5.74
N ARG A 5 -12.71 8.58 6.14
CA ARG A 5 -13.18 7.91 7.38
C ARG A 5 -13.35 6.40 7.20
N GLN A 6 -13.50 5.94 5.95
CA GLN A 6 -13.66 4.54 5.59
C GLN A 6 -12.36 3.94 5.03
N LEU A 7 -11.34 4.77 4.84
CA LEU A 7 -10.03 4.35 4.35
C LEU A 7 -9.30 3.54 5.44
N ASP A 8 -8.83 2.35 5.06
CA ASP A 8 -7.87 1.60 5.87
C ASP A 8 -6.54 2.39 5.93
N LEU A 9 -6.28 3.04 7.06
CA LEU A 9 -5.13 3.92 7.25
C LEU A 9 -3.78 3.19 7.11
N ASN A 10 -3.76 1.86 7.26
CA ASN A 10 -2.54 1.08 7.01
C ASN A 10 -2.12 1.14 5.54
N LEU A 11 -3.05 1.43 4.62
CA LEU A 11 -2.73 1.65 3.21
C LEU A 11 -1.86 2.90 3.03
N LEU A 12 -2.02 3.94 3.85
CA LEU A 12 -1.17 5.13 3.79
C LEU A 12 0.27 4.81 4.26
N LEU A 13 0.42 3.98 5.30
CA LEU A 13 1.72 3.51 5.77
C LEU A 13 2.39 2.59 4.75
N ALA A 14 1.62 1.69 4.12
CA ALA A 14 2.09 0.84 3.04
C ALA A 14 2.54 1.67 1.83
N PHE A 15 1.78 2.72 1.48
CA PHE A 15 2.15 3.65 0.42
C PHE A 15 3.48 4.35 0.69
N ASP A 16 3.65 4.93 1.88
CA ASP A 16 4.90 5.59 2.27
C ASP A 16 6.08 4.61 2.23
N ALA A 17 5.93 3.41 2.81
CA ALA A 17 6.97 2.39 2.78
C ALA A 17 7.35 1.99 1.34
N ILE A 18 6.38 1.78 0.46
CA ILE A 18 6.64 1.46 -0.96
C ILE A 18 7.35 2.62 -1.66
N TYR A 19 6.91 3.86 -1.41
CA TYR A 19 7.49 5.06 -2.01
C TYR A 19 8.96 5.25 -1.61
N GLN A 20 9.27 5.08 -0.32
CA GLN A 20 10.64 5.20 0.21
C GLN A 20 11.55 4.07 -0.29
N GLN A 21 11.07 2.82 -0.25
CA GLN A 21 11.90 1.66 -0.58
C GLN A 21 12.00 1.38 -2.08
N ARG A 22 11.08 1.94 -2.89
CA ARG A 22 10.93 1.67 -4.33
C ARG A 22 10.89 0.17 -4.67
N SER A 23 10.46 -0.64 -3.70
CA SER A 23 10.45 -2.10 -3.78
C SER A 23 9.40 -2.65 -2.83
N VAL A 24 8.45 -3.41 -3.38
CA VAL A 24 7.37 -4.05 -2.62
C VAL A 24 7.92 -5.05 -1.61
N THR A 25 8.97 -5.80 -1.98
CA THR A 25 9.60 -6.79 -1.10
C THR A 25 10.28 -6.13 0.09
N ARG A 26 11.11 -5.10 -0.13
CA ARG A 26 11.76 -4.36 0.97
C ARG A 26 10.78 -3.59 1.83
N ALA A 27 9.73 -3.03 1.24
CA ALA A 27 8.66 -2.38 1.99
C ALA A 27 7.95 -3.38 2.92
N ALA A 28 7.71 -4.62 2.47
CA ALA A 28 7.14 -5.67 3.30
C ALA A 28 8.05 -6.00 4.49
N GLU A 29 9.36 -6.14 4.25
CA GLU A 29 10.36 -6.40 5.31
C GLU A 29 10.36 -5.29 6.38
N VAL A 30 10.41 -4.02 5.97
CA VAL A 30 10.43 -2.86 6.89
C VAL A 30 9.12 -2.74 7.68
N MET A 31 8.00 -3.13 7.08
CA MET A 31 6.67 -3.11 7.72
C MET A 31 6.37 -4.39 8.51
N CYS A 32 7.31 -5.34 8.62
CA CYS A 32 7.11 -6.65 9.24
C CYS A 32 5.90 -7.43 8.65
N LEU A 33 5.68 -7.29 7.35
CA LEU A 33 4.62 -7.97 6.60
C LEU A 33 5.20 -9.03 5.66
N SER A 34 4.37 -9.99 5.27
CA SER A 34 4.71 -10.85 4.14
C SER A 34 4.64 -10.05 2.82
N GLN A 35 5.48 -10.40 1.85
CA GLN A 35 5.45 -9.79 0.52
C GLN A 35 4.07 -9.91 -0.17
N PRO A 36 3.32 -11.03 -0.06
CA PRO A 36 1.96 -11.11 -0.58
C PRO A 36 0.99 -10.13 0.09
N ALA A 37 1.10 -9.92 1.41
CA ALA A 37 0.27 -8.95 2.12
C ALA A 37 0.57 -7.52 1.64
N MET A 38 1.85 -7.17 1.44
CA MET A 38 2.24 -5.88 0.90
C MET A 38 1.78 -5.68 -0.55
N SER A 39 1.84 -6.72 -1.39
CA SER A 39 1.32 -6.67 -2.76
C SER A 39 -0.19 -6.45 -2.79
N ASN A 40 -0.93 -7.04 -1.85
CA ASN A 40 -2.37 -6.83 -1.74
C ASN A 40 -2.69 -5.40 -1.27
N ALA A 41 -1.91 -4.84 -0.34
CA ALA A 41 -2.04 -3.45 0.07
C ALA A 41 -1.80 -2.48 -1.10
N LEU A 42 -0.77 -2.73 -1.93
CA LEU A 42 -0.52 -1.95 -3.15
C LEU A 42 -1.68 -2.05 -4.15
N ARG A 43 -2.27 -3.23 -4.33
CA ARG A 43 -3.45 -3.40 -5.21
C ARG A 43 -4.62 -2.55 -4.72
N ARG A 44 -4.95 -2.64 -3.43
CA ARG A 44 -6.03 -1.83 -2.82
C ARG A 44 -5.76 -0.33 -2.97
N LEU A 45 -4.52 0.12 -2.82
CA LEU A 45 -4.12 1.52 -3.06
C LEU A 45 -4.41 1.96 -4.51
N ARG A 46 -4.05 1.12 -5.49
CA ARG A 46 -4.32 1.39 -6.91
C ARG A 46 -5.81 1.46 -7.21
N ASP A 47 -6.58 0.52 -6.66
CA ASP A 47 -8.05 0.49 -6.82
C ASP A 47 -8.70 1.76 -6.25
N LEU A 48 -8.22 2.24 -5.09
CA LEU A 48 -8.71 3.47 -4.45
C LEU A 48 -8.36 4.74 -5.25
N CYS A 49 -7.17 4.78 -5.84
CA CYS A 49 -6.71 5.91 -6.64
C CYS A 49 -7.23 5.88 -8.08
N GLY A 50 -7.90 4.80 -8.50
CA GLY A 50 -8.34 4.60 -9.88
C GLY A 50 -7.17 4.50 -10.87
N ASP A 51 -6.03 3.96 -10.43
CA ASP A 51 -4.80 3.83 -11.22
C ASP A 51 -4.97 2.73 -12.30
N PRO A 52 -5.08 3.08 -13.60
CA PRO A 52 -5.15 2.12 -14.68
C PRO A 52 -3.73 1.74 -15.09
N LEU A 53 -3.26 0.60 -14.54
CA LEU A 53 -2.01 -0.12 -14.85
C LEU A 53 -1.12 0.44 -15.98
#